data_AF-A0A2V9LAL4-F1
#
_entry.id   AF-A0A2V9LAL4-F1
#
_cell.length_a   1.000
_cell.length_b   1.000
_cell.length_c   1.000
_cell.angle_alpha   90.00
_cell.angle_beta   90.00
_cell.angle_gamma   90.00
#
_symmetry.space_group_name_H-M   'P 1'
#
loop_
_entity.id
_entity.type
_entity.pdbx_description
1 polymer ?
#
loop_
_entity_poly.entity_id
_entity_poly.type
_entity_poly.pdbx_seq_one_letter_code
_entity_poly.pdbx_strand_id
1 'polypeptide(L)'
;MELDKAFEFAVISAWNDLIGVAEPCPARVEYWCETGTSLDYLSLWSVKAGGYQDLVCDYWTWNSPAHASGVRFTNGYHSDTLSQTLDFIMKNQDKFTRRADACLNGLVLIYPPAGDERTESRHLDRSGPW
;
A
#
# COMPACT_ATOMS: atom_id res chain seq x y z
N MET A 1 9.69 -11.92 2.21
CA MET A 1 9.16 -10.74 1.49
C MET A 1 9.62 -9.51 2.26
N GLU A 2 10.09 -8.48 1.56
CA GLU A 2 10.48 -7.20 2.18
C GLU A 2 9.24 -6.40 2.59
N LEU A 3 9.35 -5.60 3.65
CA LEU A 3 8.22 -4.83 4.14
C LEU A 3 7.72 -3.81 3.11
N ASP A 4 8.63 -3.11 2.43
CA ASP A 4 8.32 -2.14 1.37
C ASP A 4 7.48 -2.80 0.26
N LYS A 5 7.85 -4.03 -0.14
CA LYS A 5 7.12 -4.83 -1.12
C LYS A 5 5.75 -5.29 -0.61
N ALA A 6 5.62 -5.53 0.70
CA ALA A 6 4.33 -5.85 1.30
C ALA A 6 3.38 -4.65 1.23
N PHE A 7 3.88 -3.44 1.49
CA PHE A 7 3.08 -2.21 1.33
C PHE A 7 2.72 -1.94 -0.12
N GLU A 8 3.67 -2.10 -1.05
CA GLU A 8 3.41 -2.04 -2.48
C GLU A 8 2.28 -2.99 -2.90
N PHE A 9 2.37 -4.26 -2.48
CA PHE A 9 1.34 -5.27 -2.75
C PHE A 9 -0.03 -4.88 -2.17
N ALA A 10 -0.07 -4.34 -0.94
CA ALA A 10 -1.32 -3.94 -0.29
C ALA A 10 -2.05 -2.85 -1.09
N VAL A 11 -1.29 -1.86 -1.57
CA VAL A 11 -1.84 -0.75 -2.34
C VAL A 11 -2.26 -1.20 -3.74
N ILE A 12 -1.46 -2.02 -4.42
CA ILE A 12 -1.81 -2.58 -5.74
C ILE A 12 -3.07 -3.46 -5.63
N SER A 13 -3.21 -4.25 -4.56
CA SER A 13 -4.38 -5.10 -4.34
C SER A 13 -5.66 -4.30 -4.13
N ALA A 14 -5.55 -3.14 -3.48
CA ALA A 14 -6.66 -2.23 -3.24
C ALA A 14 -6.84 -1.17 -4.35
N TRP A 15 -6.08 -1.26 -5.44
CA TRP A 15 -5.98 -0.17 -6.42
C TRP A 15 -7.33 0.27 -7.01
N ASN A 16 -8.19 -0.70 -7.32
CA ASN A 16 -9.54 -0.44 -7.85
C ASN A 16 -10.43 0.33 -6.86
N ASP A 17 -10.24 0.15 -5.54
CA ASP A 17 -11.03 0.82 -4.51
C ASP A 17 -10.51 2.26 -4.29
N LEU A 18 -9.20 2.46 -4.48
CA LEU A 18 -8.53 3.75 -4.32
C LEU A 18 -8.71 4.66 -5.54
N ILE A 19 -8.78 4.07 -6.73
CA ILE A 19 -8.96 4.78 -7.99
C ILE A 19 -10.43 4.66 -8.38
N GLY A 20 -11.25 5.60 -7.90
CA GLY A 20 -12.51 5.90 -8.56
C GLY A 20 -12.26 6.25 -10.05
N VAL A 21 -13.32 6.42 -10.85
CA VAL A 21 -13.32 6.54 -12.34
C VAL A 21 -12.35 7.59 -12.96
N ALA A 22 -11.61 8.36 -12.17
CA ALA A 22 -10.60 9.31 -12.62
C ALA A 22 -9.18 8.71 -12.72
N GLU A 23 -8.33 9.37 -13.50
CA GLU A 23 -7.02 8.89 -13.98
C GLU A 23 -6.12 8.22 -12.91
N PRO A 24 -5.37 7.18 -13.31
CA PRO A 24 -4.51 6.45 -12.40
C PRO A 24 -3.37 7.32 -11.85
N CYS A 25 -3.44 7.66 -10.57
CA CYS A 25 -2.48 8.49 -9.86
C CYS A 25 -1.51 7.62 -9.04
N PRO A 26 -0.20 7.88 -9.02
CA PRO A 26 0.73 7.19 -8.13
C PRO A 26 0.33 7.32 -6.66
N ALA A 27 0.68 6.31 -5.87
CA ALA A 27 0.50 6.31 -4.43
C ALA A 27 1.86 6.33 -3.72
N ARG A 28 1.92 6.91 -2.54
CA ARG A 28 3.13 7.00 -1.72
C ARG A 28 2.82 6.54 -0.31
N VAL A 29 3.55 5.54 0.16
CA VAL A 29 3.52 5.10 1.56
C VAL A 29 4.69 5.73 2.29
N GLU A 30 4.41 6.41 3.39
CA GLU A 30 5.39 6.99 4.29
C GLU A 30 5.29 6.32 5.67
N TYR A 31 6.43 5.94 6.23
CA TYR A 31 6.50 5.42 7.59
C TYR A 31 7.80 5.81 8.26
N TRP A 32 7.76 5.86 9.58
CA TRP A 32 8.94 6.07 10.41
C TRP A 32 9.30 4.79 11.15
N CYS A 33 10.55 4.36 11.03
CA CYS A 33 11.09 3.15 11.62
C CYS A 33 12.38 3.48 12.36
N GLU A 34 12.39 3.39 13.69
CA GLU A 34 13.66 3.32 14.39
C GLU A 34 14.32 1.96 14.13
N THR A 35 15.65 1.93 14.08
CA THR A 35 16.39 0.70 13.79
C THR A 35 16.12 -0.34 14.88
N GLY A 36 15.55 -1.48 14.50
CA GLY A 36 15.23 -2.57 15.42
C GLY A 36 13.88 -2.45 16.12
N THR A 37 13.06 -1.45 15.80
CA THR A 37 11.69 -1.33 16.34
C THR A 37 10.63 -1.67 15.28
N SER A 38 9.44 -2.02 15.75
CA SER A 38 8.25 -2.10 14.88
C SER A 38 7.76 -0.71 14.52
N LEU A 39 7.16 -0.58 13.35
CA LEU A 39 6.47 0.64 12.92
C LEU A 39 5.24 0.86 13.77
N ASP A 40 5.12 2.05 14.33
CA ASP A 40 3.92 2.44 15.08
C ASP A 40 2.91 3.21 14.22
N TYR A 41 3.37 3.76 13.10
CA TYR A 41 2.60 4.65 12.26
C TYR A 41 2.98 4.55 10.78
N LEU A 42 1.97 4.69 9.93
CA LEU A 42 2.10 4.76 8.48
C LEU A 42 1.04 5.71 7.90
N SER A 43 1.43 6.50 6.90
CA SER A 43 0.51 7.30 6.07
C SER A 43 0.58 6.86 4.62
N LEU A 44 -0.59 6.72 3.99
CA LEU A 44 -0.74 6.48 2.56
C LEU A 44 -1.27 7.75 1.89
N TRP A 45 -0.56 8.21 0.87
CA TRP A 45 -0.89 9.40 0.09
C TRP A 45 -1.17 9.04 -1.36
N SER A 46 -2.14 9.70 -1.97
CA SER A 46 -2.38 9.74 -3.41
C SER A 46 -1.68 10.96 -4.00
N VAL A 47 -0.97 10.80 -5.11
CA VAL A 47 -0.28 11.88 -5.83
C VAL A 47 -1.03 12.18 -7.12
N LYS A 48 -1.84 13.25 -7.11
CA LYS A 48 -2.68 13.65 -8.25
C LYS A 48 -1.89 14.44 -9.29
N ALA A 49 -2.46 14.48 -10.50
CA ALA A 49 -1.98 15.37 -11.57
C ALA A 49 -1.87 16.82 -11.06
N GLY A 50 -0.76 17.49 -11.37
CA GLY A 50 -0.46 18.84 -10.89
C GLY A 50 0.28 18.90 -9.54
N GLY A 51 0.67 17.77 -8.96
CA GLY A 51 1.49 17.72 -7.74
C GLY A 51 0.71 17.81 -6.44
N TYR A 52 -0.62 17.87 -6.51
CA TYR A 52 -1.49 17.80 -5.33
C TYR A 52 -1.40 16.42 -4.68
N GLN A 53 -1.38 16.40 -3.35
CA GLN A 53 -1.29 15.18 -2.55
C GLN A 53 -2.49 15.09 -1.63
N ASP A 54 -3.22 13.98 -1.72
CA ASP A 54 -4.35 13.70 -0.84
C ASP A 54 -4.00 12.55 0.09
N LEU A 55 -4.23 12.75 1.38
CA LEU A 55 -4.12 11.66 2.35
C LEU A 55 -5.24 10.65 2.09
N VAL A 56 -4.87 9.40 1.86
CA VAL A 56 -5.80 8.29 1.64
C VAL A 56 -6.20 7.70 2.98
N CYS A 57 -5.21 7.28 3.75
CA CYS A 57 -5.42 6.76 5.09
C CYS A 57 -4.15 6.84 5.93
N ASP A 58 -4.37 6.82 7.24
CA ASP A 58 -3.33 6.58 8.24
C ASP A 58 -3.55 5.23 8.91
N TYR A 59 -2.47 4.65 9.44
CA TYR A 59 -2.51 3.46 10.26
C TYR A 59 -1.75 3.69 11.57
N TRP A 60 -2.37 3.36 12.70
CA TRP A 60 -1.69 3.31 14.01
C TRP A 60 -1.70 1.90 14.60
N THR A 61 -0.58 1.45 15.18
CA THR A 61 -0.55 0.17 15.90
C THR A 61 -1.19 0.24 17.28
N TRP A 62 -1.37 1.45 17.83
CA TRP A 62 -1.81 1.67 19.20
C TRP A 62 -2.96 2.68 19.29
N ASN A 63 -3.74 2.57 20.37
CA ASN A 63 -4.87 3.46 20.66
C ASN A 63 -4.40 4.69 21.44
N SER A 64 -4.87 5.87 21.03
CA SER A 64 -4.70 7.12 21.74
C SER A 64 -6.03 7.89 21.83
N PRO A 65 -6.13 8.91 22.69
CA PRO A 65 -7.29 9.80 22.68
C PRO A 65 -7.52 10.52 21.34
N ALA A 66 -6.47 10.65 20.50
CA ALA A 66 -6.54 11.32 19.21
C ALA A 66 -6.85 10.37 18.04
N HIS A 67 -6.56 9.08 18.18
CA HIS A 67 -6.74 8.07 17.13
C HIS A 67 -6.97 6.67 17.69
N ALA A 68 -7.82 5.89 17.03
CA ALA A 68 -7.89 4.46 17.26
C ALA A 68 -6.74 3.74 16.52
N SER A 69 -6.35 2.57 17.03
CA SER A 69 -5.47 1.63 16.33
C SER A 69 -6.17 1.09 15.10
N GLY A 70 -5.39 0.76 14.07
CA GLY A 70 -5.86 0.32 12.78
C GLY A 70 -5.92 1.47 11.78
N VAL A 71 -6.69 1.24 10.72
CA VAL A 71 -6.75 2.12 9.55
C VAL A 71 -7.78 3.21 9.78
N ARG A 72 -7.43 4.44 9.43
CA ARG A 72 -8.36 5.57 9.35
C ARG A 72 -8.28 6.17 7.96
N PHE A 73 -9.35 6.02 7.19
CA PHE A 73 -9.44 6.69 5.90
C PHE A 73 -9.79 8.17 6.03
N THR A 74 -9.34 8.95 5.05
CA THR A 74 -9.57 10.38 4.93
C THR A 74 -10.04 10.73 3.51
N ASN A 75 -10.48 11.97 3.28
CA ASN A 75 -10.83 12.48 1.95
C ASN A 75 -11.86 11.65 1.16
N GLY A 76 -12.73 10.91 1.86
CA GLY A 76 -13.76 10.06 1.25
C GLY A 76 -13.24 8.73 0.68
N TYR A 77 -11.94 8.43 0.84
CA TYR A 77 -11.40 7.12 0.48
C TYR A 77 -11.95 6.03 1.39
N HIS A 78 -12.04 4.81 0.86
CA HIS A 78 -12.40 3.62 1.62
C HIS A 78 -11.96 2.38 0.85
N SER A 79 -11.38 1.39 1.53
CA SER A 79 -11.10 0.07 0.96
C SER A 79 -10.98 -0.98 2.07
N ASP A 80 -11.88 -1.97 2.05
CA ASP A 80 -11.81 -3.10 2.98
C ASP A 80 -10.54 -3.93 2.72
N THR A 81 -10.20 -4.12 1.44
CA THR A 81 -9.00 -4.84 1.00
C THR A 81 -7.75 -4.20 1.55
N LEU A 82 -7.60 -2.87 1.40
CA LEU A 82 -6.46 -2.15 1.94
C LEU A 82 -6.44 -2.25 3.46
N SER A 83 -7.60 -2.08 4.10
CA SER A 83 -7.68 -2.06 5.54
C SER A 83 -7.21 -3.38 6.16
N GLN A 84 -7.69 -4.50 5.63
CA GLN A 84 -7.33 -5.84 6.11
C GLN A 84 -5.86 -6.17 5.81
N THR A 85 -5.37 -5.78 4.63
CA THR A 85 -3.99 -6.08 4.24
C THR A 85 -2.98 -5.28 5.06
N LEU A 86 -3.24 -3.98 5.29
CA LEU A 86 -2.40 -3.16 6.16
C LEU A 86 -2.43 -3.66 7.60
N ASP A 87 -3.60 -4.03 8.12
CA ASP A 87 -3.72 -4.60 9.48
C ASP A 87 -2.90 -5.88 9.63
N PHE A 88 -2.95 -6.77 8.63
CA PHE A 88 -2.10 -7.96 8.60
C PHE A 88 -0.61 -7.62 8.60
N ILE A 89 -0.18 -6.71 7.72
CA ILE A 89 1.24 -6.33 7.61
C ILE A 89 1.74 -5.70 8.91
N MET A 90 1.00 -4.73 9.44
CA MET A 90 1.38 -3.96 10.62
C MET A 90 1.36 -4.79 11.91
N LYS A 91 0.53 -5.85 12.00
CA LYS A 91 0.52 -6.79 13.13
C LYS A 91 1.56 -7.91 13.02
N ASN A 92 2.14 -8.14 11.84
CA ASN A 92 3.07 -9.25 11.58
C ASN A 92 4.42 -8.73 11.05
N GLN A 93 4.86 -7.57 11.51
CA GLN A 93 6.06 -6.89 10.98
C GLN A 93 7.34 -7.71 11.11
N ASP A 94 7.41 -8.60 12.11
CA ASP A 94 8.49 -9.56 12.34
C ASP A 94 8.63 -10.61 11.23
N LYS A 95 7.57 -10.82 10.43
CA LYS A 95 7.57 -11.76 9.30
C LYS A 95 8.15 -11.16 8.02
N PHE A 96 8.44 -9.85 8.00
CA PHE A 96 8.98 -9.15 6.84
C PHE A 96 10.43 -8.77 7.07
N THR A 97 11.25 -8.95 6.04
CA THR A 97 12.64 -8.52 6.08
C THR A 97 12.72 -7.00 5.92
N ARG A 98 13.60 -6.37 6.70
CA ARG A 98 13.93 -4.95 6.54
C ARG A 98 15.08 -4.81 5.56
N ARG A 99 15.03 -3.79 4.71
CA ARG A 99 16.18 -3.40 3.90
C ARG A 99 17.33 -2.96 4.81
N ALA A 100 18.54 -3.43 4.53
CA ALA A 100 19.73 -3.09 5.33
C ALA A 100 20.11 -1.60 5.23
N ASP A 101 19.67 -0.93 4.17
CA ASP A 101 19.82 0.49 3.90
C ASP A 101 18.55 1.31 4.19
N ALA A 102 17.56 0.73 4.88
CA ALA A 102 16.32 1.44 5.22
C ALA A 102 16.65 2.65 6.11
N CYS A 103 16.43 3.85 5.57
CA CYS A 103 16.45 5.08 6.34
C CYS A 103 15.42 5.02 7.47
N LEU A 104 15.65 5.81 8.53
CA LEU A 104 14.68 5.99 9.61
C LEU A 104 13.31 6.43 9.06
N ASN A 105 13.30 7.17 7.95
CA ASN A 105 12.09 7.53 7.20
C ASN A 105 12.02 6.69 5.93
N GLY A 106 11.12 5.71 5.90
CA GLY A 106 10.85 4.90 4.73
C GLY A 106 9.81 5.55 3.83
N LEU A 107 10.06 5.52 2.52
CA LEU A 107 9.15 6.00 1.49
C LEU A 107 9.09 4.98 0.37
N VAL A 108 7.88 4.48 0.10
CA VAL A 108 7.61 3.56 -1.00
C VAL A 108 6.71 4.28 -2.00
N LEU A 109 7.24 4.51 -3.21
CA LEU A 109 6.48 5.08 -4.31
C LEU A 109 5.91 3.94 -5.16
N ILE A 110 4.60 3.94 -5.33
CA ILE A 110 3.83 2.84 -5.92
C ILE A 110 3.13 3.40 -7.14
N TYR A 111 3.45 2.83 -8.29
CA TYR A 111 2.87 3.25 -9.55
C TYR A 111 1.62 2.44 -9.86
N PRO A 112 0.71 3.00 -10.69
CA PRO A 112 -0.43 2.23 -11.15
C PRO A 112 0.03 0.92 -11.79
N PRO A 113 -0.64 -0.22 -11.49
CA PRO A 113 -0.37 -1.45 -12.20
C PRO A 113 -0.57 -1.17 -13.68
N ALA A 114 0.47 -1.38 -14.48
CA ALA A 114 0.37 -1.24 -15.92
C ALA A 114 -0.78 -2.16 -16.37
N GLY A 115 -1.69 -1.66 -17.19
CA GLY A 115 -2.93 -2.35 -17.57
C GLY A 115 -2.76 -3.73 -18.22
N ASP A 116 -1.53 -4.20 -18.42
CA ASP A 116 -1.18 -5.48 -19.04
C ASP A 116 -0.85 -6.63 -18.08
N GLU A 117 -0.78 -6.43 -16.76
CA GLU A 117 -0.55 -7.55 -15.82
C GLU A 117 -1.85 -8.23 -15.33
N ARG A 118 -3.01 -7.90 -15.92
CA ARG A 118 -4.28 -8.61 -15.70
C ARG A 118 -4.59 -9.68 -16.75
N THR A 119 -3.68 -9.94 -17.70
CA THR A 119 -3.93 -10.90 -18.79
C THR A 119 -2.78 -11.88 -19.05
N GLU A 120 -2.14 -12.43 -18.01
CA GLU A 120 -1.25 -13.61 -18.19
C GLU A 120 -1.58 -14.74 -17.21
N SER A 121 -2.85 -15.13 -17.13
CA SER A 121 -3.24 -16.44 -16.56
C SER A 121 -4.38 -17.12 -17.32
N ARG A 122 -4.55 -16.79 -18.61
CA ARG A 122 -5.52 -17.50 -19.47
C ARG A 122 -5.08 -17.64 -20.92
N HIS A 123 -3.84 -18.08 -21.16
CA HIS A 123 -3.52 -18.71 -22.44
C HIS A 123 -2.37 -19.71 -22.32
N LEU A 124 -2.66 -20.84 -21.67
CA LEU A 124 -2.01 -22.10 -22.03
C LEU A 124 -3.09 -23.19 -22.16
N ASP A 125 -4.05 -22.97 -23.06
CA ASP A 125 -4.82 -24.08 -23.62
C ASP A 125 -5.04 -23.84 -25.12
N ARG A 126 -4.56 -24.81 -25.91
CA ARG A 126 -4.86 -25.10 -27.31
C ARG A 126 -4.56 -24.06 -28.39
N SER A 127 -3.51 -24.31 -29.16
CA SER A 127 -3.59 -25.19 -30.35
C SER A 127 -2.43 -24.92 -31.32
N GLY A 128 -1.61 -25.93 -31.58
CA GLY A 128 -0.73 -25.97 -32.75
C GLY A 128 -1.53 -26.29 -34.02
N PRO A 129 -1.11 -25.82 -35.20
CA PRO A 129 -1.92 -25.91 -36.41
C PRO A 129 -1.74 -27.26 -37.13
N TRP A 130 -2.86 -27.86 -37.52
CA TRP A 130 -3.05 -28.38 -38.87
C TRP A 130 -4.09 -27.48 -39.55
#